data_AF-A0A3P6FHU5-F1
#
_entry.id   AF-A0A3P6FHU5-F1
#
_cell.length_a   1.000
_cell.length_b   1.000
_cell.length_c   1.000
_cell.angle_alpha   90.00
_cell.angle_beta   90.00
_cell.angle_gamma   90.00
#
_symmetry.space_group_name_H-M   'P 1'
#
loop_
_entity.id
_entity.type
_entity.pdbx_description
1 polymer ?
#
loop_
_entity_poly.entity_id
_entity_poly.type
_entity_poly.pdbx_seq_one_letter_code
_entity_poly.pdbx_strand_id
1 'polypeptide(L)' 'MGTRNYIRRESPLHSELEALKWAMESMLQYSTCQSFGTNCKDVIAMIKEPRDWPSFATELEKIETL' A
#
# COMPACT_ATOMS: atom_id res chain seq x y z
N MET A 1 13.90 -25.62 -22.08
CA MET A 1 13.78 -25.00 -20.75
C MET A 1 13.40 -23.54 -20.97
N GLY A 2 12.14 -23.16 -20.75
CA GLY A 2 11.65 -21.81 -21.00
C GLY A 2 11.55 -21.03 -19.70
N THR A 3 12.50 -20.14 -19.43
CA THR A 3 12.38 -19.17 -18.35
C THR A 3 11.35 -18.13 -18.76
N ARG A 4 10.11 -18.32 -18.29
CA ARG A 4 9.06 -17.33 -18.41
C ARG A 4 9.42 -16.20 -17.44
N ASN A 5 10.11 -15.18 -17.97
CA ASN A 5 10.34 -13.92 -17.29
C ASN A 5 8.97 -13.27 -17.04
N TYR A 6 8.32 -13.65 -15.95
CA TYR A 6 7.30 -12.82 -15.34
C TYR A 6 8.06 -11.61 -14.79
N ILE A 7 8.18 -10.57 -15.61
CA ILE A 7 8.28 -9.23 -15.06
C ILE A 7 6.98 -9.09 -14.28
N ARG A 8 7.03 -9.37 -12.98
CA ARG A 8 5.97 -9.10 -12.04
C ARG A 8 5.85 -7.60 -12.06
N ARG A 9 5.10 -7.06 -13.02
CA ARG A 9 4.69 -5.66 -13.01
C ARG A 9 3.89 -5.55 -11.74
N GLU A 10 4.52 -5.03 -10.69
CA GLU A 10 3.82 -4.61 -9.50
C GLU A 10 2.64 -3.77 -9.98
N SER A 11 1.44 -4.16 -9.58
CA SER A 11 0.24 -3.47 -10.04
C SER A 11 0.39 -1.99 -9.66
N PRO A 12 -0.13 -1.04 -10.46
CA PRO A 12 -0.10 0.38 -10.09
C PRO A 12 -0.57 0.63 -8.65
N LEU A 13 -1.56 -0.16 -8.20
CA LEU A 13 -2.09 -0.15 -6.83
C LEU A 13 -1.06 -0.54 -5.76
N HIS A 14 -0.18 -1.49 -6.04
CA HIS A 14 0.90 -1.90 -5.14
C HIS A 14 1.94 -0.78 -5.00
N SER A 15 2.31 -0.13 -6.12
CA SER A 15 3.22 1.01 -6.09
C SER A 15 2.64 2.22 -5.35
N GLU A 16 1.35 2.50 -5.50
CA GLU A 16 0.65 3.54 -4.73
C GLU A 16 0.65 3.23 -3.23
N LEU A 17 0.41 1.97 -2.85
CA LEU A 17 0.39 1.55 -1.45
C LEU A 17 1.78 1.64 -0.80
N GLU A 18 2.82 1.17 -1.49
CA GLU A 18 4.21 1.27 -1.03
C GLU A 18 4.67 2.73 -0.94
N ALA A 19 4.27 3.58 -1.90
CA ALA A 19 4.56 5.01 -1.85
C ALA A 19 3.87 5.69 -0.66
N LEU A 20 2.62 5.34 -0.37
CA LEU A 20 1.89 5.84 0.80
C LEU A 20 2.56 5.41 2.10
N LYS A 21 2.92 4.13 2.22
CA LYS A 21 3.64 3.58 3.38
C LYS A 21 4.97 4.32 3.60
N TRP A 22 5.77 4.48 2.54
CA TRP A 22 7.04 5.18 2.62
C TRP A 22 6.84 6.65 3.04
N ALA A 23 5.82 7.33 2.53
CA ALA A 23 5.52 8.71 2.92
C ALA A 23 5.12 8.80 4.41
N MET A 24 4.33 7.87 4.92
CA MET A 24 3.95 7.77 6.33
C MET A 24 5.19 7.54 7.22
N GLU A 25 5.99 6.52 6.91
CA GLU A 25 7.21 6.18 7.66
C GLU A 25 8.25 7.32 7.63
N SER A 26 8.38 8.01 6.50
CA SER A 26 9.26 9.17 6.36
C SER A 26 8.75 10.34 7.19
N MET A 27 7.46 10.66 7.12
CA MET A 27 6.88 11.76 7.89
C MET A 27 6.87 11.49 9.39
N LEU A 28 6.71 10.25 9.83
CA LEU A 28 6.80 9.85 11.24
C LEU A 28 8.21 10.07 11.83
N GLN A 29 9.26 10.01 11.01
CA GLN A 29 10.63 10.32 11.45
C GLN A 29 10.83 11.82 11.72
N TYR A 30 10.08 12.69 11.05
CA TYR A 30 10.24 14.16 11.15
C TYR A 30 9.12 14.84 11.94
N SER A 31 7.98 14.17 12.16
CA SER A 31 6.81 14.76 12.80
C SER A 31 5.92 13.69 13.44
N THR A 32 5.17 14.07 14.46
CA THR A 32 4.07 13.25 15.02
C THR A 32 2.77 13.41 14.23
N CYS A 33 2.84 13.65 12.92
CA CYS A 33 1.64 13.77 12.09
C CYS A 33 0.83 12.47 12.14
N GLN A 34 -0.40 12.55 12.66
CA GLN A 34 -1.29 11.39 12.81
C GLN A 34 -2.26 11.22 11.63
N SER A 35 -2.33 12.19 10.70
CA SER A 35 -3.31 12.18 9.62
C SER A 35 -2.62 12.20 8.26
N PHE A 36 -2.82 11.14 7.48
CA PHE A 36 -2.34 11.02 6.11
C PHE A 36 -3.53 10.88 5.17
N GLY A 37 -3.50 11.65 4.08
CA GLY A 37 -4.53 11.60 3.04
C GLY A 37 -3.99 10.92 1.78
N THR A 38 -4.80 10.05 1.18
CA THR A 38 -4.57 9.52 -0.17
C THR A 38 -5.73 9.88 -1.07
N ASN A 39 -5.45 10.25 -2.33
CA ASN A 39 -6.47 10.49 -3.35
C ASN A 39 -6.80 9.21 -4.16
N CYS A 40 -6.17 8.09 -3.83
CA CYS A 40 -6.39 6.83 -4.53
C CYS A 40 -7.66 6.16 -4.03
N LYS A 41 -8.71 6.16 -4.86
CA LYS A 41 -10.01 5.56 -4.52
C LYS A 41 -9.90 4.06 -4.23
N ASP A 42 -9.01 3.36 -4.92
CA ASP A 42 -8.78 1.93 -4.72
C ASP A 42 -8.15 1.66 -3.36
N VAL A 43 -7.18 2.47 -2.92
CA VAL A 43 -6.62 2.40 -1.57
C VAL A 43 -7.68 2.69 -0.50
N ILE A 44 -8.56 3.67 -0.74
CA ILE A 44 -9.68 3.95 0.16
C ILE A 44 -10.66 2.76 0.22
N ALA A 45 -10.98 2.15 -0.92
CA ALA A 45 -11.85 0.98 -0.98
C ALA A 45 -11.21 -0.22 -0.26
N MET A 46 -9.91 -0.44 -0.44
CA MET A 46 -9.14 -1.47 0.26
C MET A 46 -9.17 -1.32 1.77
N ILE A 47 -9.03 -0.08 2.29
CA ILE A 47 -9.10 0.17 3.74
C ILE A 47 -10.52 -0.05 4.27
N LYS A 48 -11.55 0.32 3.50
CA LYS A 48 -12.95 0.14 3.92
C LYS A 48 -13.41 -1.32 3.85
N GLU A 49 -12.98 -2.05 2.83
CA GLU A 49 -13.40 -3.41 2.54
C GLU A 49 -12.18 -4.30 2.26
N PRO A 50 -11.30 -4.54 3.25
CA PRO A 50 -10.07 -5.32 3.06
C PRO A 50 -10.34 -6.78 2.66
N ARG A 51 -11.55 -7.29 2.94
CA ARG A 51 -11.99 -8.65 2.58
C ARG A 51 -12.08 -8.88 1.07
N ASP A 52 -12.34 -7.82 0.31
CA ASP A 52 -12.45 -7.88 -1.15
C ASP A 52 -11.07 -7.81 -1.83
N TRP A 53 -10.02 -7.52 -1.06
CA TRP A 53 -8.64 -7.35 -1.52
C TRP A 53 -7.66 -8.28 -0.80
N PRO A 54 -7.89 -9.61 -0.81
CA PRO A 54 -7.08 -10.56 -0.05
C PRO A 54 -5.59 -10.58 -0.46
N SER A 55 -5.27 -10.15 -1.68
CA SER A 55 -3.89 -10.03 -2.17
C SER A 55 -3.09 -8.90 -1.54
N PHE A 56 -3.74 -7.96 -0.85
CA PHE A 56 -3.11 -6.79 -0.24
C PHE A 56 -3.30 -6.75 1.28
N ALA A 57 -3.86 -7.80 1.87
CA ALA A 57 -4.17 -7.85 3.29
C ALA A 57 -2.93 -7.65 4.17
N THR A 58 -1.78 -8.21 3.76
CA THR A 58 -0.51 -8.09 4.49
C THR A 58 0.08 -6.68 4.43
N GLU A 59 -0.08 -6.00 3.32
CA GLU A 59 0.38 -4.63 3.13
C GLU A 59 -0.51 -3.64 3.90
N LEU A 60 -1.82 -3.88 3.92
CA LEU A 60 -2.77 -3.11 4.74
C LEU A 60 -2.49 -3.25 6.23
N GLU A 61 -2.25 -4.47 6.72
CA GLU A 61 -1.91 -4.72 8.13
C GLU A 61 -0.67 -3.93 8.54
N LYS A 62 0.37 -3.89 7.69
CA LYS A 62 1.57 -3.10 7.97
C LYS A 62 1.29 -1.61 8.09
N ILE A 63 0.42 -1.06 7.24
CA ILE A 63 0.06 0.37 7.28
C ILE A 63 -0.81 0.67 8.50
N GLU A 64 -1.70 -0.23 8.91
CA GLU A 64 -2.52 -0.08 10.11
C GLU A 64 -1.68 -0.09 11.41
N THR A 65 -0.53 -0.77 11.39
CA THR A 65 0.38 -0.85 12.54
C THR A 65 1.38 0.32 12.68
N LEU A 66 1.41 1.26 11.72
CA LEU A 66 2.28 2.46 11.75
C LEU A 66 1.66 3.59 12.58
#